data_AF-A0A6V8PRG4-F1
#
_entry.id   AF-A0A6V8PRG4-F1
#
_cell.length_a   1.000
_cell.length_b   1.000
_cell.length_c   1.000
_cell.angle_alpha   90.00
_cell.angle_beta   90.00
_cell.angle_gamma   90.00
#
_symmetry.space_group_name_H-M   'P 1'
#
loop_
_entity.id
_entity.type
_entity.pdbx_description
1 polymer ?
#
loop_
_entity_poly.entity_id
_entity_poly.type
_entity_poly.pdbx_seq_one_letter_code
_entity_poly.pdbx_strand_id
1 'polypeptide(L)'
;QIKRHRLVPLIGQIFSHTSKGFVSMNKEKEKFLKRLKQLVRGAGIWLFDRGFDSKWMVSLLGELQVQFIMRIKSNRDVEVQKEREAGLEEKGRIYLETLLRTASYPWEIVKWVKKKEVRLKVGVCAVKIPGLGHRLWLVYTQGGGEEFILLTNLPVRKFSAALRVLRLYGWRWGVEELFRDMNEELGFQKIMVRTLRSINKLLEIALLVYIFAFSLLKKMGPPLAMLLE
;
A
#
# COMPACT_ATOMS: atom_id res chain seq x y z
N GLN A 1 20.55 6.41 4.33
CA GLN A 1 20.04 7.15 3.15
C GLN A 1 19.02 6.28 2.41
N ILE A 2 17.76 6.71 2.34
CA ILE A 2 16.78 6.10 1.43
C ILE A 2 16.96 6.83 0.10
N LYS A 3 17.48 6.15 -0.92
CA LYS A 3 17.51 6.66 -2.30
C LYS A 3 16.09 7.11 -2.65
N ARG A 4 15.87 8.38 -3.02
CA ARG A 4 14.56 8.87 -3.50
C ARG A 4 14.08 7.92 -4.60
N HIS A 5 13.05 7.15 -4.29
CA HIS A 5 12.53 6.13 -5.19
C HIS A 5 11.87 6.82 -6.39
N ARG A 6 11.96 6.21 -7.57
CA ARG A 6 11.38 6.78 -8.79
C ARG A 6 9.87 6.65 -8.73
N LEU A 7 9.19 7.73 -8.32
CA LEU A 7 7.75 7.80 -8.36
C LEU A 7 7.30 8.29 -9.73
N VAL A 8 6.49 7.50 -10.42
CA VAL A 8 5.91 7.84 -11.71
C VAL A 8 4.41 7.64 -11.59
N PRO A 9 3.60 8.72 -11.52
CA PRO A 9 2.15 8.55 -11.52
C PRO A 9 1.70 7.94 -12.85
N LEU A 10 0.92 6.86 -12.78
CA LEU A 10 0.40 6.19 -13.98
C LEU A 10 -0.98 6.69 -14.37
N ILE A 11 -1.83 6.90 -13.36
CA ILE A 11 -3.21 7.29 -13.51
C ILE A 11 -3.70 7.92 -12.21
N GLY A 12 -4.49 8.98 -12.32
CA GLY A 12 -5.25 9.57 -11.23
C GLY A 12 -6.68 9.82 -11.67
N GLN A 13 -7.63 9.77 -10.73
CA GLN A 13 -9.02 10.06 -11.00
C GLN A 13 -9.68 10.66 -9.77
N ILE A 14 -10.35 11.80 -9.95
CA ILE A 14 -11.25 12.39 -8.97
C ILE A 14 -12.68 12.04 -9.40
N PHE A 15 -13.48 11.57 -8.45
CA PHE A 15 -14.91 11.30 -8.64
C PHE A 15 -15.73 12.15 -7.68
N SER A 16 -17.01 12.37 -8.00
CA SER A 16 -17.95 13.08 -7.14
C SER A 16 -19.19 12.24 -6.89
N HIS A 17 -19.66 12.22 -5.64
CA HIS A 17 -20.92 11.59 -5.26
C HIS A 17 -22.15 12.30 -5.86
N THR A 18 -21.99 13.56 -6.29
CA THR A 18 -23.05 14.34 -6.96
C THR A 18 -23.07 14.16 -8.49
N SER A 19 -22.15 13.37 -9.05
CA SER A 19 -22.09 13.16 -10.50
C SER A 19 -23.23 12.27 -10.98
N LYS A 20 -23.79 12.59 -12.17
CA LYS A 20 -24.80 11.73 -12.81
C LYS A 20 -24.21 10.34 -13.06
N GLY A 21 -24.88 9.29 -12.59
CA GLY A 21 -24.42 7.90 -12.71
C GLY A 21 -23.46 7.45 -11.61
N PHE A 22 -23.23 8.26 -10.57
CA PHE A 22 -22.59 7.78 -9.34
C PHE A 22 -23.47 6.72 -8.68
N VAL A 23 -22.93 5.51 -8.52
CA VAL A 23 -23.62 4.40 -7.86
C VAL A 23 -23.12 4.25 -6.42
N SER A 24 -21.81 4.10 -6.26
CA SER A 24 -21.15 4.02 -4.96
C SER A 24 -19.65 4.23 -5.10
N MET A 25 -18.99 4.56 -3.99
CA MET A 25 -17.54 4.66 -3.95
C MET A 25 -16.86 3.32 -4.31
N ASN A 26 -17.45 2.19 -3.93
CA ASN A 26 -16.94 0.87 -4.30
C ASN A 26 -16.97 0.67 -5.82
N LYS A 27 -18.04 1.12 -6.49
CA LYS A 27 -18.12 1.01 -7.95
C LYS A 27 -17.07 1.87 -8.66
N GLU A 28 -16.79 3.07 -8.16
CA GLU A 28 -15.73 3.93 -8.70
C GLU A 28 -14.34 3.33 -8.47
N LYS A 29 -14.07 2.76 -7.28
CA LYS A 29 -12.84 2.01 -7.02
C LYS A 29 -12.67 0.81 -7.95
N GLU A 30 -13.74 0.05 -8.17
CA GLU A 30 -13.75 -1.11 -9.08
C GLU A 30 -13.39 -0.70 -10.52
N LYS A 31 -14.04 0.35 -11.05
CA LYS A 31 -13.74 0.90 -12.38
C LYS A 31 -12.27 1.34 -12.48
N PHE A 32 -11.78 2.06 -11.47
CA PHE A 32 -10.39 2.53 -11.43
C PHE A 32 -9.39 1.37 -11.46
N LEU A 33 -9.58 0.36 -10.61
CA LEU A 33 -8.69 -0.80 -10.54
C LEU A 33 -8.74 -1.65 -11.81
N LYS A 34 -9.91 -1.80 -12.45
CA LYS A 34 -10.02 -2.46 -13.76
C LYS A 34 -9.25 -1.70 -14.85
N ARG A 35 -9.37 -0.37 -14.90
CA ARG A 35 -8.61 0.48 -15.82
C ARG A 35 -7.11 0.37 -15.57
N LEU A 36 -6.68 0.42 -14.32
CA LEU A 36 -5.27 0.23 -13.95
C LEU A 36 -4.77 -1.16 -14.37
N LYS A 37 -5.52 -2.23 -14.10
CA LYS A 37 -5.18 -3.60 -14.51
C LYS A 37 -4.96 -3.69 -16.01
N GLN A 38 -5.83 -3.07 -16.82
CA GLN A 38 -5.67 -3.04 -18.28
C GLN A 38 -4.39 -2.30 -18.69
N LEU A 39 -4.13 -1.14 -18.08
CA LEU A 39 -2.96 -0.31 -18.39
C LEU A 39 -1.63 -1.03 -18.11
N VAL A 40 -1.52 -1.70 -16.95
CA VAL A 40 -0.28 -2.40 -16.55
C VAL A 40 -0.31 -3.90 -16.80
N ARG A 41 -1.36 -4.41 -17.44
CA ARG A 41 -1.62 -5.85 -17.66
C ARG A 41 -1.52 -6.69 -16.37
N GLY A 42 -1.96 -6.12 -15.25
CA GLY A 42 -1.88 -6.74 -13.92
C GLY A 42 -0.47 -6.84 -13.32
N ALA A 43 0.55 -6.24 -13.95
CA ALA A 43 1.91 -6.28 -13.45
C ALA A 43 2.10 -5.48 -12.15
N GLY A 44 3.11 -5.90 -11.38
CA GLY A 44 3.55 -5.22 -10.16
C GLY A 44 2.82 -5.66 -8.90
N ILE A 45 3.23 -5.07 -7.77
CA ILE A 45 2.64 -5.31 -6.44
C ILE A 45 1.89 -4.05 -6.04
N TRP A 46 0.59 -4.18 -5.85
CA TRP A 46 -0.31 -3.05 -5.61
C TRP A 46 -0.39 -2.75 -4.12
N LEU A 47 -0.08 -1.52 -3.73
CA LEU A 47 0.02 -1.11 -2.32
C LEU A 47 -1.23 -0.35 -1.90
N PHE A 48 -1.82 -0.76 -0.78
CA PHE A 48 -3.06 -0.18 -0.24
C PHE A 48 -2.92 0.17 1.24
N ASP A 49 -3.37 1.37 1.63
CA ASP A 49 -3.44 1.76 3.03
C ASP A 49 -4.66 1.16 3.75
N ARG A 50 -4.80 1.54 5.03
CA ARG A 50 -5.88 1.11 5.93
C ARG A 50 -7.27 1.60 5.50
N GLY A 51 -7.37 2.63 4.66
CA GLY A 51 -8.63 3.15 4.12
C GLY A 51 -9.26 2.24 3.06
N PHE A 52 -8.49 1.28 2.51
CA PHE A 52 -8.98 0.28 1.57
C PHE A 52 -9.36 -1.05 2.23
N ASP A 53 -9.16 -1.15 3.54
CA ASP A 53 -9.33 -2.39 4.29
C ASP A 53 -10.80 -2.83 4.38
N SER A 54 -11.21 -3.70 3.47
CA SER A 54 -12.55 -4.29 3.42
C SER A 54 -12.53 -5.66 2.77
N LYS A 55 -13.44 -6.56 3.20
CA LYS A 55 -13.61 -7.89 2.59
C LYS A 55 -13.90 -7.79 1.09
N TRP A 56 -14.73 -6.82 0.69
CA TRP A 56 -15.04 -6.53 -0.71
C TRP A 56 -13.77 -6.22 -1.53
N MET A 57 -12.89 -5.35 -1.02
CA MET A 57 -11.66 -5.00 -1.73
C MET A 57 -10.74 -6.21 -1.88
N VAL A 58 -10.59 -7.03 -0.84
CA VAL A 58 -9.77 -8.25 -0.93
C VAL A 58 -10.35 -9.25 -1.94
N SER A 59 -11.68 -9.41 -1.99
CA SER A 59 -12.35 -10.23 -3.03
C SER A 59 -12.03 -9.71 -4.43
N LEU A 60 -12.23 -8.41 -4.66
CA LEU A 60 -11.98 -7.78 -5.95
C LEU A 60 -10.51 -7.95 -6.40
N LEU A 61 -9.53 -7.78 -5.50
CA LEU A 61 -8.13 -7.99 -5.84
C LEU A 61 -7.83 -9.46 -6.21
N GLY A 62 -8.52 -10.40 -5.56
CA GLY A 62 -8.49 -11.82 -5.92
C GLY A 62 -9.07 -12.10 -7.31
N GLU A 63 -10.25 -11.56 -7.61
CA GLU A 63 -10.90 -11.63 -8.93
C GLU A 63 -10.04 -10.99 -10.03
N LEU A 64 -9.38 -9.88 -9.71
CA LEU A 64 -8.43 -9.22 -10.60
C LEU A 64 -7.10 -9.98 -10.70
N GLN A 65 -6.86 -11.02 -9.90
CA GLN A 65 -5.63 -11.84 -9.92
C GLN A 65 -4.35 -10.99 -9.87
N VAL A 66 -4.36 -9.89 -9.10
CA VAL A 66 -3.20 -9.00 -8.95
C VAL A 66 -2.45 -9.32 -7.66
N GLN A 67 -1.15 -9.06 -7.64
CA GLN A 67 -0.36 -9.13 -6.41
C GLN A 67 -0.56 -7.85 -5.60
N PHE A 68 -0.76 -7.96 -4.28
CA PHE A 68 -1.01 -6.79 -3.44
C PHE A 68 -0.39 -6.88 -2.05
N ILE A 69 -0.17 -5.72 -1.43
CA ILE A 69 0.10 -5.57 0.01
C ILE A 69 -0.85 -4.50 0.53
N MET A 70 -1.69 -4.87 1.49
CA MET A 70 -2.68 -3.97 2.09
C MET A 70 -2.47 -3.89 3.59
N ARG A 71 -2.39 -2.67 4.13
CA ARG A 71 -2.46 -2.51 5.58
C ARG A 71 -3.91 -2.66 6.03
N ILE A 72 -4.13 -3.51 7.02
CA ILE A 72 -5.46 -3.79 7.56
C ILE A 72 -5.57 -3.39 9.03
N LYS A 73 -6.80 -3.38 9.53
CA LYS A 73 -7.17 -3.28 10.93
C LYS A 73 -7.25 -4.68 11.55
N SER A 74 -7.07 -4.77 12.86
CA SER A 74 -7.21 -6.02 13.62
C SER A 74 -8.66 -6.42 13.91
N ASN A 75 -9.64 -5.61 13.50
CA ASN A 75 -11.04 -5.74 13.91
C ASN A 75 -11.86 -6.71 13.03
N ARG A 76 -11.37 -7.93 12.83
CA ARG A 76 -12.04 -8.96 12.04
C ARG A 76 -11.60 -10.36 12.43
N ASP A 77 -12.38 -11.34 11.98
CA ASP A 77 -11.96 -12.73 12.02
C ASP A 77 -11.04 -13.08 10.85
N VAL A 78 -10.13 -14.02 11.13
CA VAL A 78 -9.28 -14.70 10.17
C VAL A 78 -9.29 -16.20 10.45
N GLU A 79 -9.07 -17.02 9.43
CA GLU A 79 -8.87 -18.45 9.58
C GLU A 79 -7.39 -18.77 9.43
N VAL A 80 -6.72 -19.04 10.55
CA VAL A 80 -5.28 -19.38 10.56
C VAL A 80 -5.07 -20.68 9.84
N GLN A 81 -4.14 -20.69 8.87
CA GLN A 81 -3.84 -21.85 8.07
C GLN A 81 -2.51 -22.47 8.51
N LYS A 82 -2.44 -23.80 8.51
CA LYS A 82 -1.18 -24.51 8.70
C LYS A 82 -0.16 -24.10 7.61
N GLU A 83 1.11 -23.96 8.00
CA GLU A 83 2.22 -23.75 7.08
C GLU A 83 3.46 -24.48 7.60
N ARG A 84 3.77 -25.63 7.00
CA ARG A 84 4.90 -26.46 7.45
C ARG A 84 6.24 -25.75 7.29
N GLU A 85 6.44 -25.04 6.18
CA GLU A 85 7.71 -24.36 5.89
C GLU A 85 7.96 -23.15 6.80
N ALA A 86 6.91 -22.57 7.38
CA ALA A 86 6.99 -21.44 8.32
C ALA A 86 6.77 -21.86 9.79
N GLY A 87 6.62 -23.17 10.07
CA GLY A 87 6.36 -23.69 11.41
C GLY A 87 5.04 -23.23 12.03
N LEU A 88 4.02 -22.93 11.22
CA LEU A 88 2.73 -22.45 11.71
C LEU A 88 1.72 -23.59 11.90
N GLU A 89 1.11 -23.60 13.07
CA GLU A 89 0.00 -24.50 13.39
C GLU A 89 -1.35 -23.88 13.01
N GLU A 90 -2.31 -24.74 12.66
CA GLU A 90 -3.68 -24.33 12.36
C GLU A 90 -4.42 -23.98 13.66
N LYS A 91 -5.06 -22.81 13.71
CA LYS A 91 -5.85 -22.36 14.87
C LYS A 91 -7.33 -22.13 14.54
N GLY A 92 -7.78 -22.56 13.35
CA GLY A 92 -9.14 -22.33 12.89
C GLY A 92 -9.50 -20.83 12.79
N ARG A 93 -10.79 -20.52 12.92
CA ARG A 93 -11.29 -19.14 12.92
C ARG A 93 -10.99 -18.47 14.27
N ILE A 94 -10.34 -17.31 14.22
CA ILE A 94 -9.96 -16.52 15.40
C ILE A 94 -10.10 -15.03 15.09
N TYR A 95 -10.48 -14.25 16.09
CA TYR A 95 -10.46 -12.79 16.00
C TYR A 95 -9.02 -12.30 15.90
N LEU A 96 -8.71 -11.48 14.91
CA LEU A 96 -7.34 -11.10 14.55
C LEU A 96 -6.62 -10.35 15.69
N GLU A 97 -7.32 -9.54 16.47
CA GLU A 97 -6.72 -8.93 17.66
C GLU A 97 -6.27 -9.98 18.69
N THR A 98 -7.08 -11.00 18.94
CA THR A 98 -6.73 -12.12 19.84
C THR A 98 -5.56 -12.92 19.29
N LEU A 99 -5.52 -13.13 17.96
CA LEU A 99 -4.37 -13.74 17.31
C LEU A 99 -3.10 -12.92 17.57
N LEU A 100 -3.10 -11.61 17.34
CA LEU A 100 -1.90 -10.77 17.49
C LEU A 100 -1.37 -10.69 18.94
N ARG A 101 -2.25 -10.87 19.94
CA ARG A 101 -1.88 -10.95 21.37
C ARG A 101 -1.21 -12.28 21.74
N THR A 102 -1.54 -13.36 21.03
CA THR A 102 -1.05 -14.72 21.31
C THR A 102 -0.05 -15.23 20.25
N ALA A 103 0.21 -14.41 19.23
CA ALA A 103 1.05 -14.75 18.10
C ALA A 103 2.54 -14.65 18.47
N SER A 104 3.34 -15.50 17.82
CA SER A 104 4.79 -15.42 17.90
C SER A 104 5.34 -14.28 17.03
N TYR A 105 6.43 -13.69 17.50
CA TYR A 105 7.24 -12.72 16.77
C TYR A 105 8.69 -13.21 16.76
N PRO A 106 9.02 -14.20 15.92
CA PRO A 106 10.31 -14.89 15.95
C PRO A 106 11.48 -14.02 15.49
N TRP A 107 11.22 -12.86 14.88
CA TRP A 107 12.25 -12.00 14.31
C TRP A 107 12.21 -10.61 14.90
N GLU A 108 13.36 -9.94 14.91
CA GLU A 108 13.51 -8.54 15.28
C GLU A 108 14.22 -7.79 14.15
N ILE A 109 13.73 -6.58 13.86
CA ILE A 109 14.40 -5.64 12.95
C ILE A 109 14.68 -4.34 13.70
N VAL A 110 15.83 -3.76 13.37
CA VAL A 110 16.23 -2.43 13.87
C VAL A 110 16.14 -1.45 12.71
N LYS A 111 15.44 -0.33 12.91
CA LYS A 111 15.38 0.78 11.96
C LYS A 111 15.66 2.09 12.66
N TRP A 112 16.17 3.06 11.91
CA TRP A 112 16.41 4.41 12.40
C TRP A 112 15.29 5.33 11.92
N VAL A 113 14.57 5.96 12.86
CA VAL A 113 13.50 6.92 12.56
C VAL A 113 13.80 8.20 13.31
N LYS A 114 13.92 9.33 12.59
CA LYS A 114 14.24 10.65 13.18
C LYS A 114 15.43 10.61 14.16
N LYS A 115 16.54 9.98 13.73
CA LYS A 115 17.78 9.76 14.51
C LYS A 115 17.60 8.92 15.79
N LYS A 116 16.47 8.24 15.98
CA LYS A 116 16.25 7.29 17.08
C LYS A 116 16.28 5.85 16.56
N GLU A 117 16.98 4.99 17.29
CA GLU A 117 16.90 3.54 17.07
C GLU A 117 15.52 3.04 17.47
N VAL A 118 14.92 2.24 16.60
CA VAL A 118 13.59 1.69 16.77
C VAL A 118 13.65 0.20 16.48
N ARG A 119 13.34 -0.61 17.51
CA ARG A 119 13.26 -2.08 17.42
C ARG A 119 11.82 -2.51 17.19
N LEU A 120 11.63 -3.35 16.18
CA LEU A 120 10.34 -3.93 15.83
C LEU A 120 10.47 -5.45 15.78
N LYS A 121 9.64 -6.11 16.57
CA LYS A 121 9.40 -7.54 16.46
C LYS A 121 8.52 -7.80 15.24
N VAL A 122 8.78 -8.88 14.52
CA VAL A 122 8.07 -9.24 13.28
C VAL A 122 7.56 -10.67 13.40
N GLY A 123 6.29 -10.86 13.08
CA GLY A 123 5.66 -12.16 12.95
C GLY A 123 4.94 -12.31 11.62
N VAL A 124 4.68 -13.57 11.26
CA VAL A 124 3.97 -13.93 10.03
C VAL A 124 2.96 -15.01 10.30
N CYS A 125 1.84 -14.96 9.59
CA CYS A 125 0.80 -15.97 9.70
C CYS A 125 0.12 -16.17 8.34
N ALA A 126 -0.01 -17.41 7.88
CA ALA A 126 -0.86 -17.71 6.73
C ALA A 126 -2.32 -17.74 7.19
N VAL A 127 -3.20 -17.07 6.46
CA VAL A 127 -4.61 -16.92 6.82
C VAL A 127 -5.53 -17.03 5.61
N LYS A 128 -6.81 -17.27 5.86
CA LYS A 128 -7.91 -16.92 4.97
C LYS A 128 -8.79 -15.87 5.64
N ILE A 129 -9.45 -15.04 4.84
CA ILE A 129 -10.56 -14.22 5.34
C ILE A 129 -11.82 -15.09 5.25
N PRO A 130 -12.61 -15.25 6.33
CA PRO A 130 -13.82 -16.04 6.30
C PRO A 130 -14.74 -15.69 5.13
N GLY A 131 -15.11 -16.71 4.36
CA GLY A 131 -15.90 -16.58 3.14
C GLY A 131 -15.16 -16.03 1.91
N LEU A 132 -13.83 -15.88 1.97
CA LEU A 132 -12.96 -15.78 0.79
C LEU A 132 -12.13 -17.07 0.71
N GLY A 133 -12.13 -17.74 -0.45
CA GLY A 133 -11.46 -19.04 -0.61
C GLY A 133 -9.94 -18.99 -0.73
N HIS A 134 -9.36 -17.80 -0.92
CA HIS A 134 -7.94 -17.63 -1.23
C HIS A 134 -7.08 -17.56 0.02
N ARG A 135 -5.97 -18.31 0.01
CA ARG A 135 -4.91 -18.22 1.03
C ARG A 135 -4.16 -16.89 0.89
N LEU A 136 -3.96 -16.23 2.01
CA LEU A 136 -3.24 -14.97 2.16
C LEU A 136 -2.20 -15.10 3.28
N TRP A 137 -1.39 -14.06 3.43
CA TRP A 137 -0.37 -13.95 4.45
C TRP A 137 -0.52 -12.64 5.20
N LEU A 138 -0.40 -12.72 6.52
CA LEU A 138 -0.21 -11.60 7.40
C LEU A 138 1.28 -11.43 7.69
N VAL A 139 1.76 -10.20 7.58
CA VAL A 139 3.03 -9.74 8.14
C VAL A 139 2.70 -8.67 9.14
N TYR A 140 2.99 -8.92 10.42
CA TYR A 140 2.63 -8.02 11.51
C TYR A 140 3.85 -7.66 12.35
N THR A 141 3.85 -6.44 12.88
CA THR A 141 4.98 -5.91 13.65
C THR A 141 4.53 -5.33 14.97
N GLN A 142 5.34 -5.48 16.01
CA GLN A 142 5.10 -4.91 17.34
C GLN A 142 6.38 -4.26 17.89
N GLY A 143 6.28 -3.14 18.59
CA GLY A 143 7.43 -2.53 19.28
C GLY A 143 7.49 -1.01 19.17
N GLY A 144 8.70 -0.46 19.14
CA GLY A 144 8.89 0.98 19.02
C GLY A 144 8.39 1.50 17.67
N GLY A 145 7.60 2.58 17.64
CA GLY A 145 7.18 3.23 16.41
C GLY A 145 5.91 2.65 15.78
N GLU A 146 5.76 2.82 14.46
CA GLU A 146 4.53 2.46 13.76
C GLU A 146 4.38 0.95 13.55
N GLU A 147 3.30 0.40 14.10
CA GLU A 147 2.91 -1.00 13.95
C GLU A 147 2.09 -1.23 12.68
N PHE A 148 2.45 -2.27 11.95
CA PHE A 148 1.77 -2.71 10.74
C PHE A 148 1.11 -4.07 10.95
N ILE A 149 -0.06 -4.22 10.32
CA ILE A 149 -0.69 -5.51 10.03
C ILE A 149 -0.90 -5.48 8.52
N LEU A 150 -0.07 -6.21 7.79
CA LEU A 150 -0.06 -6.22 6.33
C LEU A 150 -0.63 -7.54 5.83
N LEU A 151 -1.69 -7.47 5.03
CA LEU A 151 -2.28 -8.59 4.33
C LEU A 151 -1.76 -8.63 2.89
N THR A 152 -1.32 -9.79 2.43
CA THR A 152 -0.79 -9.96 1.08
C THR A 152 -1.10 -11.34 0.53
N ASN A 153 -1.19 -11.47 -0.79
CA ASN A 153 -1.19 -12.75 -1.49
C ASN A 153 0.21 -13.20 -1.94
N LEU A 154 1.26 -12.46 -1.61
CA LEU A 154 2.65 -12.88 -1.80
C LEU A 154 3.01 -13.95 -0.77
N PRO A 155 3.65 -15.07 -1.15
CA PRO A 155 4.10 -16.07 -0.19
C PRO A 155 5.14 -15.52 0.81
N VAL A 156 4.91 -15.71 2.12
CA VAL A 156 5.79 -15.21 3.18
C VAL A 156 6.24 -16.34 4.13
N ARG A 157 7.14 -17.19 3.63
CA ARG A 157 7.60 -18.39 4.36
C ARG A 157 8.83 -18.17 5.25
N LYS A 158 9.58 -17.10 5.00
CA LYS A 158 10.87 -16.82 5.66
C LYS A 158 11.03 -15.35 5.95
N PHE A 159 11.94 -15.04 6.88
CA PHE A 159 12.22 -13.67 7.30
C PHE A 159 12.52 -12.72 6.14
N SER A 160 13.30 -13.15 5.14
CA SER A 160 13.62 -12.32 3.98
C SER A 160 12.39 -11.94 3.14
N ALA A 161 11.38 -12.81 3.07
CA ALA A 161 10.11 -12.50 2.41
C ALA A 161 9.28 -11.50 3.25
N ALA A 162 9.24 -11.67 4.57
CA ALA A 162 8.56 -10.74 5.48
C ALA A 162 9.18 -9.34 5.40
N LEU A 163 10.51 -9.27 5.42
CA LEU A 163 11.26 -8.03 5.28
C LEU A 163 11.03 -7.37 3.91
N ARG A 164 10.91 -8.17 2.84
CA ARG A 164 10.55 -7.66 1.50
C ARG A 164 9.16 -7.00 1.52
N VAL A 165 8.16 -7.64 2.12
CA VAL A 165 6.80 -7.09 2.24
C VAL A 165 6.81 -5.77 3.01
N LEU A 166 7.51 -5.71 4.16
CA LEU A 166 7.63 -4.48 4.96
C LEU A 166 8.31 -3.35 4.17
N ARG A 167 9.42 -3.64 3.46
CA ARG A 167 10.14 -2.68 2.64
C ARG A 167 9.29 -2.15 1.49
N LEU A 168 8.59 -3.04 0.78
CA LEU A 168 7.69 -2.66 -0.32
C LEU A 168 6.55 -1.79 0.18
N TYR A 169 5.94 -2.14 1.32
CA TYR A 169 4.89 -1.31 1.91
C TYR A 169 5.38 0.09 2.29
N GLY A 170 6.65 0.22 2.70
CA GLY A 170 7.30 1.51 2.94
C GLY A 170 7.23 2.46 1.73
N TRP A 171 7.22 1.94 0.50
CA TRP A 171 7.13 2.75 -0.72
C TRP A 171 5.76 3.41 -0.93
N ARG A 172 4.73 2.97 -0.21
CA ARG A 172 3.39 3.57 -0.28
C ARG A 172 3.40 5.07 0.06
N TRP A 173 4.28 5.49 0.97
CA TRP A 173 4.43 6.91 1.35
C TRP A 173 4.74 7.83 0.16
N GLY A 174 5.30 7.31 -0.93
CA GLY A 174 5.55 8.11 -2.13
C GLY A 174 4.28 8.76 -2.68
N VAL A 175 3.10 8.12 -2.57
CA VAL A 175 1.85 8.74 -3.02
C VAL A 175 1.51 10.00 -2.22
N GLU A 176 1.81 10.03 -0.93
CA GLU A 176 1.63 11.23 -0.10
C GLU A 176 2.63 12.33 -0.44
N GLU A 177 3.86 11.97 -0.79
CA GLU A 177 4.88 12.90 -1.31
C GLU A 177 4.40 13.53 -2.63
N LEU A 178 3.93 12.72 -3.59
CA LEU A 178 3.33 13.21 -4.83
C LEU A 178 2.20 14.22 -4.57
N PHE A 179 1.24 13.87 -3.72
CA PHE A 179 0.12 14.76 -3.43
C PHE A 179 0.55 16.03 -2.72
N ARG A 180 1.57 15.95 -1.85
CA ARG A 180 2.16 17.14 -1.22
C ARG A 180 2.80 18.05 -2.25
N ASP A 181 3.68 17.52 -3.08
CA ASP A 181 4.37 18.27 -4.14
C ASP A 181 3.35 18.89 -5.10
N MET A 182 2.30 18.16 -5.48
CA MET A 182 1.21 18.69 -6.30
C MET A 182 0.50 19.88 -5.64
N ASN A 183 0.33 19.87 -4.33
CA ASN A 183 -0.35 20.95 -3.61
C ASN A 183 0.57 22.15 -3.38
N GLU A 184 1.82 21.91 -2.97
CA GLU A 184 2.80 22.93 -2.61
C GLU A 184 3.41 23.60 -3.85
N GLU A 185 3.85 22.82 -4.84
CA GLU A 185 4.58 23.31 -6.02
C GLU A 185 3.64 23.66 -7.18
N LEU A 186 2.56 22.91 -7.38
CA LEU A 186 1.62 23.12 -8.49
C LEU A 186 0.32 23.82 -8.06
N GLY A 187 0.16 24.10 -6.76
CA GLY A 187 -1.03 24.79 -6.25
C GLY A 187 -2.34 24.03 -6.51
N PHE A 188 -2.31 22.69 -6.60
CA PHE A 188 -3.44 21.89 -7.09
C PHE A 188 -4.73 22.05 -6.25
N GLN A 189 -4.61 22.37 -4.96
CA GLN A 189 -5.77 22.67 -4.09
C GLN A 189 -6.41 24.05 -4.34
N LYS A 190 -5.75 24.94 -5.10
CA LYS A 190 -6.22 26.30 -5.40
C LYS A 190 -6.91 26.42 -6.76
N ILE A 191 -7.19 25.30 -7.44
CA ILE A 191 -7.87 25.31 -8.74
C ILE A 191 -9.30 25.86 -8.59
N MET A 192 -9.69 26.75 -9.50
CA MET A 192 -11.03 27.37 -9.50
C MET A 192 -11.98 26.79 -10.57
N VAL A 193 -11.57 25.73 -11.26
CA VAL A 193 -12.43 25.07 -12.25
C VAL A 193 -13.60 24.37 -11.57
N ARG A 194 -14.80 24.54 -12.12
CA ARG A 194 -16.06 24.13 -11.45
C ARG A 194 -16.68 22.83 -11.98
N THR A 195 -16.08 22.19 -12.98
CA THR A 195 -16.60 20.92 -13.51
C THR A 195 -15.65 19.78 -13.19
N LEU A 196 -16.21 18.61 -12.83
CA LEU A 196 -15.43 17.40 -12.55
C LEU A 196 -14.55 16.99 -13.74
N ARG A 197 -15.02 17.22 -14.97
CA ARG A 197 -14.25 16.98 -16.20
C ARG A 197 -13.02 17.89 -16.25
N SER A 198 -13.19 19.18 -16.00
CA SER A 198 -12.06 20.14 -15.98
C SER A 198 -11.09 19.84 -14.85
N ILE A 199 -11.58 19.48 -13.66
CA ILE A 199 -10.75 19.07 -12.51
C ILE A 199 -9.88 17.86 -12.88
N ASN A 200 -10.47 16.81 -13.48
CA ASN A 200 -9.71 15.63 -13.90
C ASN A 200 -8.69 15.95 -15.02
N LYS A 201 -9.02 16.83 -15.97
CA LYS A 201 -8.04 17.27 -16.97
C LYS A 201 -6.85 18.00 -16.34
N LEU A 202 -7.10 18.87 -15.37
CA LEU A 202 -6.02 19.54 -14.62
C LEU A 202 -5.20 18.53 -13.81
N LEU A 203 -5.83 17.52 -13.22
CA LEU A 203 -5.11 16.43 -12.55
C LEU A 203 -4.16 15.73 -13.52
N GLU A 204 -4.65 15.33 -14.70
CA GLU A 204 -3.83 14.67 -15.72
C GLU A 204 -2.65 15.54 -16.16
N ILE A 205 -2.87 16.83 -16.40
CA ILE A 205 -1.81 17.79 -16.74
C ILE A 205 -0.80 17.91 -15.59
N ALA A 206 -1.25 18.03 -14.35
CA ALA A 206 -0.38 18.14 -13.18
C ALA A 206 0.48 16.88 -13.00
N LEU A 207 -0.09 15.69 -13.21
CA LEU A 207 0.67 14.44 -13.18
C LEU A 207 1.72 14.37 -14.31
N LEU A 208 1.39 14.84 -15.52
CA LEU A 208 2.36 14.92 -16.63
C LEU A 208 3.50 15.90 -16.33
N VAL A 209 3.18 17.08 -15.80
CA VAL A 209 4.18 18.06 -15.36
C VAL A 209 5.08 17.47 -14.28
N TYR A 210 4.52 16.76 -13.31
CA TYR A 210 5.29 16.08 -12.27
C TYR A 210 6.28 15.05 -12.85
N ILE A 211 5.81 14.20 -13.78
CA ILE A 211 6.68 13.22 -14.47
C ILE A 211 7.79 13.95 -15.23
N PHE A 212 7.46 15.01 -15.95
CA PHE A 212 8.43 15.79 -16.72
C PHE A 212 9.48 16.42 -15.81
N ALA A 213 9.08 17.11 -14.74
CA ALA A 213 9.99 17.70 -13.76
C ALA A 213 10.89 16.63 -13.12
N PHE A 214 10.32 15.51 -12.70
CA PHE A 214 11.09 14.39 -12.15
C PHE A 214 12.07 13.77 -13.16
N SER A 215 11.74 13.80 -14.45
CA SER A 215 12.64 13.33 -15.52
C SER A 215 13.82 14.28 -15.77
N LEU A 216 13.63 15.59 -15.61
CA LEU A 216 14.69 16.60 -15.72
C LEU A 216 15.64 16.55 -14.52
N LEU A 217 15.08 16.41 -13.31
CA LEU A 217 15.86 16.24 -12.07
C LEU A 217 16.71 14.96 -12.06
N LYS A 218 16.42 13.98 -12.93
CA LYS A 218 17.29 12.81 -13.17
C LYS A 218 18.49 13.10 -14.07
N LYS A 219 18.42 14.12 -14.92
CA LYS A 219 19.51 14.53 -15.83
C LYS A 219 20.53 15.44 -15.13
N MET A 220 20.11 16.14 -14.08
CA MET A 220 21.03 16.74 -13.14
C MET A 220 21.42 15.64 -12.15
N GLY A 221 22.72 15.36 -11.99
CA GLY A 221 23.20 14.48 -10.91
C GLY A 221 22.67 14.94 -9.54
N PRO A 222 22.88 14.18 -8.46
CA PRO A 222 22.49 14.64 -7.13
C PRO A 222 23.00 16.07 -6.92
N PRO A 223 22.19 16.99 -6.35
CA PRO A 223 22.67 18.34 -6.08
C PRO A 223 23.99 18.25 -5.32
N LEU A 224 25.02 18.91 -5.83
CA LEU A 224 26.37 18.98 -5.22
C LEU A 224 26.35 19.49 -3.76
N ALA A 225 25.20 19.91 -3.22
CA ALA A 225 25.01 20.40 -1.87
C ALA A 225 24.84 19.29 -0.78
N MET A 226 24.97 18.00 -1.11
CA MET A 226 24.93 16.91 -0.10
C MET A 226 26.29 16.20 0.14
N LEU A 227 27.41 16.85 -0.21
CA LEU A 227 28.76 16.37 0.10
C LEU A 227 29.48 17.15 1.21
N LEU A 228 28.80 18.08 1.89
CA LEU A 228 29.30 18.74 3.09
C LEU A 228 28.18 18.80 4.13
N GLU A 229 28.15 17.74 4.96
CA GLU A 229 27.79 17.67 6.40
C GLU A 229 27.39 16.24 6.81
#